data_AF-A0A2V9PSQ4-F1
#
_entry.id   AF-A0A2V9PSQ4-F1
#
_cell.length_a   1.000
_cell.length_b   1.000
_cell.length_c   1.000
_cell.angle_alpha   90.00
_cell.angle_beta   90.00
_cell.angle_gamma   90.00
#
_symmetry.space_group_name_H-M   'P 1'
#
loop_
_entity.id
_entity.type
_entity.pdbx_description
1 polymer ?
#
loop_
_entity_poly.entity_id
_entity_poly.type
_entity_poly.pdbx_seq_one_letter_code
_entity_poly.pdbx_strand_id
1 'polypeptide(L)'
;MPIIFFRDFICAVFLGLIVLMAGRPAFSQETPGSATTVESRTHVLASLLNEEWEYELRTSPEFATSIGDPRYNDRFSDESPEFHQSNVEQKRQFLGRFEAIDPSGFSEQDKLSRQLMVRQLQQDIEGARFKNWEMPVNQMSGPHLELPDLITLTPFNTVKDYQDYISRLRQIPHVLDQVTANMRQGMANHLMPARFLLEKVAPEVDDIAKQPGENSPFAKPLKQFPSGIPDADQKLLRDAILSAITDQVIPAYRKFGEFVR
;
A
#
# COMPACT_ATOMS: atom_id res chain seq x y z
N MET A 1 -21.74 31.36 49.87
CA MET A 1 -22.11 31.69 51.27
C MET A 1 -21.49 30.62 52.16
N PRO A 2 -20.79 30.93 53.28
CA PRO A 2 -20.43 32.24 53.87
C PRO A 2 -18.86 32.49 53.89
N ILE A 3 -18.36 33.74 53.90
CA ILE A 3 -17.80 34.52 55.06
C ILE A 3 -16.51 33.88 55.65
N ILE A 4 -15.27 34.40 55.46
CA ILE A 4 -14.60 35.63 55.96
C ILE A 4 -14.25 35.61 57.47
N PHE A 5 -12.95 35.72 57.81
CA PHE A 5 -12.39 36.47 58.96
C PHE A 5 -10.90 36.79 58.61
N PHE A 6 -10.40 38.05 58.54
CA PHE A 6 -10.10 39.06 59.59
C PHE A 6 -9.02 38.60 60.60
N ARG A 7 -7.80 39.18 60.60
CA ARG A 7 -7.33 40.46 61.24
C ARG A 7 -7.20 40.35 62.77
N ASP A 8 -6.28 41.03 63.46
CA ASP A 8 -5.11 41.85 63.05
C ASP A 8 -3.81 41.02 63.17
N PHE A 9 -2.54 41.46 63.36
CA PHE A 9 -1.85 42.74 63.58
C PHE A 9 -0.35 42.55 63.11
N ILE A 10 0.69 43.38 63.27
CA ILE A 10 1.00 44.64 63.99
C ILE A 10 2.12 45.41 63.21
N CYS A 11 2.73 46.47 63.77
CA CYS A 11 3.80 47.27 63.13
C CYS A 11 5.22 46.99 63.67
N ALA A 12 6.25 47.14 62.82
CA ALA A 12 7.59 47.60 63.20
C ALA A 12 8.33 48.22 62.00
N VAL A 13 8.87 49.44 62.18
CA VAL A 13 9.75 50.12 61.21
C VAL A 13 11.20 49.83 61.58
N PHE A 14 12.09 49.57 60.62
CA PHE A 14 13.52 49.86 60.79
C PHE A 14 14.22 50.28 59.49
N LEU A 15 15.35 50.97 59.64
CA LEU A 15 16.06 51.75 58.63
C LEU A 15 16.55 50.92 57.44
N GLY A 16 16.63 51.59 56.27
CA GLY A 16 17.22 51.01 55.07
C GLY A 16 18.75 50.93 55.13
N LEU A 17 19.30 50.00 54.36
CA LEU A 17 20.74 49.86 54.12
C LEU A 17 21.00 49.87 52.60
N ILE A 18 21.77 50.84 52.11
CA ILE A 18 22.19 50.88 50.70
C ILE A 18 23.31 49.85 50.54
N VAL A 19 23.00 48.71 49.91
CA VAL A 19 23.99 47.70 49.52
C VAL A 19 24.28 47.86 48.02
N LEU A 20 25.56 47.93 47.68
CA LEU A 20 26.03 48.17 46.30
C LEU A 20 25.55 47.07 45.34
N MET A 21 25.30 47.45 44.08
CA MET A 21 25.20 46.50 42.98
C MET A 21 26.57 45.83 42.74
N ALA A 22 26.78 44.67 43.34
CA ALA A 22 27.71 43.69 42.81
C ALA A 22 27.06 43.05 41.57
N GLY A 23 27.65 43.26 40.39
CA GLY A 23 27.12 42.71 39.15
C GLY A 23 27.06 41.19 39.20
N ARG A 24 25.85 40.62 39.19
CA ARG A 24 25.68 39.18 38.90
C ARG A 24 26.24 38.93 37.50
N PRO A 25 27.15 37.95 37.30
CA PRO A 25 27.42 37.50 35.95
C PRO A 25 26.11 36.98 35.37
N ALA A 26 25.71 37.51 34.22
CA ALA A 26 24.60 36.95 33.47
C ALA A 26 25.04 35.56 33.00
N PHE A 27 24.65 34.52 33.75
CA PHE A 27 24.72 33.15 33.26
C PHE A 27 23.78 33.10 32.07
N SER A 28 24.36 33.20 30.87
CA SER A 28 23.62 33.00 29.63
C SER A 28 23.13 31.56 29.67
N GLN A 29 21.86 31.37 29.98
CA GLN A 29 21.20 30.11 29.69
C GLN A 29 21.11 30.04 28.17
N GLU A 30 22.14 29.44 27.57
CA GLU A 30 21.98 28.71 26.33
C GLU A 30 20.91 27.66 26.61
N THR A 31 19.64 28.01 26.33
CA THR A 31 18.57 27.04 26.16
C THR A 31 19.11 26.02 25.16
N PRO A 32 19.28 24.73 25.54
CA PRO A 32 19.91 23.78 24.64
C PRO A 32 19.03 23.59 23.41
N GLY A 33 19.39 24.29 22.33
CA GLY A 33 18.72 24.19 21.04
C GLY A 33 18.73 22.71 20.67
N SER A 34 17.55 22.12 20.56
CA SER A 34 17.36 20.69 20.81
C SER A 34 17.97 19.85 19.69
N ALA A 35 19.27 19.61 19.78
CA ALA A 35 20.04 18.76 18.89
C ALA A 35 19.47 17.35 19.01
N THR A 36 18.72 16.93 18.00
CA THR A 36 18.08 15.61 17.93
C THR A 36 19.12 14.54 18.21
N THR A 37 18.90 13.72 19.23
CA THR A 37 19.86 12.67 19.58
C THR A 37 19.95 11.63 18.46
N VAL A 38 21.06 10.89 18.40
CA VAL A 38 21.22 9.76 17.46
C VAL A 38 20.06 8.77 17.63
N GLU A 39 19.76 8.40 18.88
CA GLU A 39 18.61 7.57 19.28
C GLU A 39 17.27 8.09 18.74
N SER A 40 17.00 9.39 18.88
CA SER A 40 15.78 10.01 18.36
C SER A 40 15.72 9.97 16.82
N ARG A 41 16.84 10.19 16.13
CA ARG A 41 16.90 10.05 14.65
C ARG A 41 16.74 8.60 14.20
N THR A 42 17.30 7.62 14.91
CA THR A 42 17.11 6.19 14.63
C THR A 42 15.67 5.76 14.87
N HIS A 43 15.02 6.24 15.94
CA HIS A 43 13.59 5.99 16.17
C HIS A 43 12.72 6.57 15.03
N VAL A 44 13.02 7.77 14.55
CA VAL A 44 12.35 8.38 13.39
C VAL A 44 12.56 7.53 12.12
N LEU A 45 13.77 7.03 11.87
CA LEU A 45 14.05 6.12 10.75
C LEU A 45 13.21 4.84 10.84
N ALA A 46 13.21 4.16 11.99
CA ALA A 46 12.44 2.93 12.19
C ALA A 46 10.92 3.15 12.04
N SER A 47 10.42 4.28 12.57
CA SER A 47 9.01 4.67 12.42
C SER A 47 8.63 4.93 10.96
N LEU A 48 9.51 5.59 10.20
CA LEU A 48 9.27 5.94 8.80
C LEU A 48 9.36 4.71 7.87
N LEU A 49 10.27 3.76 8.15
CA LEU A 49 10.32 2.47 7.47
C LEU A 49 9.03 1.66 7.71
N ASN A 50 8.48 1.67 8.93
CA ASN A 50 7.20 1.02 9.21
C ASN A 50 6.03 1.73 8.52
N GLU A 51 6.04 3.06 8.43
CA GLU A 51 4.97 3.83 7.76
C GLU A 51 4.95 3.61 6.25
N GLU A 52 6.12 3.51 5.62
CA GLU A 52 6.28 3.21 4.20
C GLU A 52 5.86 1.76 3.89
N TRP A 53 6.29 0.80 4.72
CA TRP A 53 5.86 -0.60 4.62
C TRP A 53 4.34 -0.78 4.78
N GLU A 54 3.73 -0.11 5.76
CA GLU A 54 2.29 -0.11 5.96
C GLU A 54 1.53 0.67 4.87
N TYR A 55 2.20 1.56 4.12
CA TYR A 55 1.65 2.13 2.88
C TYR A 55 1.65 1.08 1.77
N GLU A 56 2.80 0.50 1.45
CA GLU A 56 2.98 -0.47 0.37
C GLU A 56 2.04 -1.68 0.53
N LEU A 57 1.92 -2.28 1.72
CA LEU A 57 1.00 -3.41 1.93
C LEU A 57 -0.48 -3.03 1.73
N ARG A 58 -0.87 -1.78 2.01
CA ARG A 58 -2.24 -1.30 1.84
C ARG A 58 -2.56 -0.95 0.38
N THR A 59 -1.57 -0.47 -0.37
CA THR A 59 -1.71 -0.13 -1.79
C THR A 59 -1.44 -1.27 -2.75
N SER A 60 -0.76 -2.32 -2.29
CA SER A 60 -0.44 -3.53 -3.05
C SER A 60 -1.02 -4.80 -2.39
N PRO A 61 -2.36 -4.95 -2.27
CA PRO A 61 -3.04 -6.07 -1.61
C PRO A 61 -2.63 -7.47 -2.07
N GLU A 62 -2.25 -7.63 -3.33
CA GLU A 62 -1.79 -8.86 -3.94
C GLU A 62 -0.39 -9.23 -3.44
N PHE A 63 0.49 -8.24 -3.29
CA PHE A 63 1.79 -8.40 -2.65
C PHE A 63 1.64 -8.75 -1.16
N ALA A 64 0.74 -8.08 -0.45
CA ALA A 64 0.41 -8.42 0.94
C ALA A 64 -0.04 -9.90 1.08
N THR A 65 -0.95 -10.37 0.21
CA THR A 65 -1.31 -11.80 0.13
C THR A 65 -0.10 -12.68 -0.15
N SER A 66 0.79 -12.31 -1.08
CA SER A 66 1.96 -13.11 -1.48
C SER A 66 2.97 -13.38 -0.35
N ILE A 67 3.07 -12.46 0.61
CA ILE A 67 3.94 -12.60 1.79
C ILE A 67 3.22 -13.16 3.02
N GLY A 68 1.93 -13.49 2.89
CA GLY A 68 1.11 -14.07 3.96
C GLY A 68 0.41 -13.07 4.88
N ASP A 69 0.28 -11.80 4.51
CA ASP A 69 -0.53 -10.82 5.25
C ASP A 69 -2.00 -10.84 4.78
N PRO A 70 -2.95 -11.29 5.62
CA PRO A 70 -4.35 -11.45 5.21
C PRO A 70 -5.17 -10.16 5.27
N ARG A 71 -4.61 -9.02 5.72
CA ARG A 71 -5.37 -7.79 6.02
C ARG A 71 -6.12 -7.21 4.80
N TYR A 72 -5.64 -7.50 3.59
CA TYR A 72 -6.16 -6.93 2.35
C TYR A 72 -6.59 -8.01 1.33
N ASN A 73 -6.82 -9.26 1.77
CA ASN A 73 -7.25 -10.37 0.90
C ASN A 73 -8.61 -10.12 0.20
N ASP A 74 -9.40 -9.17 0.67
CA ASP A 74 -10.74 -8.83 0.18
C ASP A 74 -10.77 -7.88 -1.03
N ARG A 75 -9.61 -7.38 -1.47
CA ARG A 75 -9.48 -6.32 -2.50
C ARG A 75 -8.26 -6.48 -3.40
N PHE A 76 -8.25 -5.73 -4.49
CA PHE A 76 -7.10 -5.58 -5.40
C PHE A 76 -6.44 -4.19 -5.26
N SER A 77 -5.30 -4.02 -5.90
CA SER A 77 -4.67 -2.72 -6.15
C SER A 77 -5.58 -1.79 -6.96
N ASP A 78 -5.39 -0.47 -6.81
CA ASP A 78 -6.10 0.55 -7.60
C ASP A 78 -5.27 0.86 -8.85
N GLU A 79 -5.68 0.36 -10.02
CA GLU A 79 -4.95 0.54 -11.28
C GLU A 79 -5.35 1.83 -12.02
N SER A 80 -5.93 2.83 -11.33
CA SER A 80 -6.34 4.08 -12.00
C SER A 80 -5.15 4.96 -12.41
N PRO A 81 -5.26 5.72 -13.52
CA PRO A 81 -4.31 6.77 -13.88
C PRO A 81 -4.10 7.80 -12.76
N GLU A 82 -5.14 8.06 -11.97
CA GLU A 82 -5.15 8.92 -10.80
C GLU A 82 -4.35 8.31 -9.64
N PHE A 83 -4.54 7.03 -9.36
CA PHE A 83 -3.74 6.32 -8.35
C PHE A 83 -2.25 6.35 -8.70
N HIS A 84 -1.86 5.95 -9.92
CA HIS A 84 -0.45 5.95 -10.34
C HIS A 84 0.22 7.32 -10.15
N GLN A 85 -0.47 8.41 -10.47
CA GLN A 85 0.03 9.78 -10.22
C GLN A 85 0.16 10.09 -8.73
N SER A 86 -0.83 9.74 -7.91
CA SER A 86 -0.82 10.00 -6.46
C SER A 86 0.23 9.16 -5.70
N ASN A 87 0.47 7.91 -6.11
CA ASN A 87 1.47 7.02 -5.54
C ASN A 87 2.88 7.57 -5.75
N VAL A 88 3.20 8.07 -6.96
CA VAL A 88 4.49 8.70 -7.23
C VAL A 88 4.69 9.96 -6.38
N GLU A 89 3.64 10.75 -6.12
CA GLU A 89 3.73 11.90 -5.21
C GLU A 89 3.91 11.46 -3.74
N GLN A 90 3.24 10.40 -3.29
CA GLN A 90 3.48 9.83 -1.96
C GLN A 90 4.92 9.32 -1.82
N LYS A 91 5.48 8.69 -2.85
CA LYS A 91 6.90 8.26 -2.86
C LYS A 91 7.87 9.44 -2.81
N ARG A 92 7.56 10.60 -3.43
CA ARG A 92 8.32 11.86 -3.22
C ARG A 92 8.26 12.35 -1.78
N GLN A 93 7.10 12.29 -1.14
CA GLN A 93 6.93 12.69 0.27
C GLN A 93 7.72 11.76 1.21
N PHE A 94 7.73 10.45 0.98
CA PHE A 94 8.60 9.52 1.70
C PHE A 94 10.08 9.84 1.45
N LEU A 95 10.49 10.04 0.19
CA LEU A 95 11.89 10.33 -0.16
C LEU A 95 12.42 11.55 0.60
N GLY A 96 11.72 12.68 0.54
CA GLY A 96 12.13 13.91 1.25
C GLY A 96 12.21 13.73 2.77
N ARG A 97 11.35 12.87 3.36
CA ARG A 97 11.39 12.53 4.79
C ARG A 97 12.58 11.63 5.14
N PHE A 98 12.93 10.66 4.31
CA PHE A 98 14.14 9.84 4.51
C PHE A 98 15.43 10.63 4.29
N GLU A 99 15.48 11.49 3.28
CA GLU A 99 16.64 12.35 2.99
C GLU A 99 16.90 13.37 4.11
N ALA A 100 15.85 13.91 4.74
CA ALA A 100 15.96 14.81 5.89
C ALA A 100 16.52 14.16 7.18
N ILE A 101 16.58 12.83 7.28
CA ILE A 101 17.19 12.15 8.43
C ILE A 101 18.72 12.20 8.27
N ASP A 102 19.40 12.93 9.16
CA ASP A 102 20.87 12.93 9.27
C ASP A 102 21.40 11.56 9.77
N PRO A 103 22.20 10.83 8.98
CA PRO A 103 22.75 9.53 9.37
C PRO A 103 24.03 9.64 10.23
N SER A 104 24.46 10.84 10.62
CA SER A 104 25.64 11.02 11.47
C SER A 104 25.44 10.32 12.82
N GLY A 105 26.37 9.42 13.17
CA GLY A 105 26.33 8.62 14.40
C GLY A 105 25.49 7.33 14.33
N PHE A 106 24.79 7.06 13.22
CA PHE A 106 24.05 5.81 13.02
C PHE A 106 24.94 4.56 13.00
N SER A 107 24.34 3.40 13.28
CA SER A 107 24.97 2.10 13.00
C SER A 107 25.10 1.87 11.48
N GLU A 108 25.99 0.96 11.07
CA GLU A 108 26.10 0.60 9.65
C GLU A 108 24.81 -0.02 9.10
N GLN A 109 24.02 -0.70 9.94
CA GLN A 109 22.71 -1.24 9.55
C GLN A 109 21.69 -0.13 9.31
N ASP A 110 21.61 0.88 10.18
CA ASP A 110 20.68 2.00 10.01
C ASP A 110 21.03 2.83 8.76
N LYS A 111 22.34 3.06 8.54
CA LYS A 111 22.85 3.71 7.32
C LYS A 111 22.45 2.93 6.08
N LEU A 112 22.65 1.61 6.08
CA LEU A 112 22.30 0.74 4.96
C LEU A 112 20.79 0.73 4.70
N SER A 113 19.96 0.56 5.73
CA SER A 113 18.50 0.59 5.61
C SER A 113 18.01 1.92 5.01
N ARG A 114 18.51 3.05 5.51
CA ARG A 114 18.20 4.39 4.97
C ARG A 114 18.69 4.53 3.52
N GLN A 115 19.90 4.08 3.21
CA GLN A 115 20.49 4.19 1.87
C GLN A 115 19.72 3.37 0.82
N LEU A 116 19.32 2.14 1.17
CA LEU A 116 18.53 1.29 0.28
C LEU A 116 17.13 1.87 0.05
N MET A 117 16.48 2.38 1.10
CA MET A 117 15.14 2.98 0.98
C MET A 117 15.15 4.29 0.15
N VAL A 118 16.09 5.21 0.42
CA VAL A 118 16.29 6.42 -0.41
C VAL A 118 16.52 6.05 -1.87
N ARG A 119 17.35 5.04 -2.13
CA ARG A 119 17.63 4.54 -3.49
C ARG A 119 16.38 3.95 -4.15
N GLN A 120 15.59 3.13 -3.45
CA GLN A 120 14.38 2.51 -4.00
C GLN A 120 13.37 3.58 -4.41
N LEU A 121 13.09 4.54 -3.52
CA LEU A 121 12.16 5.64 -3.79
C LEU A 121 12.64 6.51 -4.97
N GLN A 122 13.94 6.83 -5.05
CA GLN A 122 14.51 7.52 -6.22
C GLN A 122 14.31 6.71 -7.51
N GLN A 123 14.58 5.40 -7.50
CA GLN A 123 14.39 4.53 -8.66
C GLN A 123 12.92 4.43 -9.09
N ASP A 124 11.97 4.40 -8.16
CA ASP A 124 10.52 4.37 -8.45
C ASP A 124 10.06 5.70 -9.06
N ILE A 125 10.46 6.84 -8.48
CA ILE A 125 10.09 8.19 -8.93
C ILE A 125 10.69 8.48 -10.31
N GLU A 126 11.94 8.06 -10.57
CA GLU A 126 12.53 8.14 -11.90
C GLU A 126 11.87 7.16 -12.89
N GLY A 127 11.57 5.94 -12.44
CA GLY A 127 10.93 4.89 -13.24
C GLY A 127 9.55 5.27 -13.75
N ALA A 128 8.79 6.03 -12.96
CA ALA A 128 7.48 6.53 -13.32
C ALA A 128 7.46 7.36 -14.62
N ARG A 129 8.58 7.97 -15.02
CA ARG A 129 8.67 8.73 -16.29
C ARG A 129 8.48 7.85 -17.54
N PHE A 130 8.71 6.54 -17.43
CA PHE A 130 8.54 5.58 -18.52
C PHE A 130 7.11 5.02 -18.62
N LYS A 131 6.27 5.27 -17.61
CA LYS A 131 4.84 4.92 -17.58
C LYS A 131 4.52 3.46 -17.90
N ASN A 132 5.23 2.51 -17.30
CA ASN A 132 5.04 1.08 -17.59
C ASN A 132 3.60 0.58 -17.38
N TRP A 133 2.80 1.24 -16.52
CA TRP A 133 1.36 0.96 -16.35
C TRP A 133 0.52 1.17 -17.60
N GLU A 134 0.96 2.02 -18.55
CA GLU A 134 0.32 2.19 -19.86
C GLU A 134 0.59 1.01 -20.82
N MET A 135 1.51 0.10 -20.46
CA MET A 135 1.88 -1.11 -21.20
C MET A 135 1.81 -2.40 -20.32
N PRO A 136 0.68 -2.69 -19.65
CA PRO A 136 0.61 -3.64 -18.53
C PRO A 136 0.48 -5.12 -18.95
N VAL A 137 0.62 -5.45 -20.24
CA VAL A 137 0.42 -6.83 -20.75
C VAL A 137 1.49 -7.27 -21.74
N ASN A 138 1.92 -8.52 -21.61
CA ASN A 138 2.72 -9.27 -22.59
C ASN A 138 2.45 -10.79 -22.43
N GLN A 139 3.10 -11.63 -23.24
CA GLN A 139 2.90 -13.10 -23.26
C GLN A 139 3.43 -13.86 -22.02
N MET A 140 3.91 -13.16 -20.99
CA MET A 140 4.47 -13.74 -19.76
C MET A 140 4.04 -13.03 -18.47
N SER A 141 3.47 -11.82 -18.54
CA SER A 141 2.97 -11.09 -17.38
C SER A 141 1.85 -10.12 -17.76
N GLY A 142 1.10 -9.69 -16.75
CA GLY A 142 -0.06 -8.83 -16.84
C GLY A 142 -1.31 -9.44 -16.19
N PRO A 143 -2.34 -8.62 -15.95
CA PRO A 143 -3.53 -9.00 -15.18
C PRO A 143 -4.32 -10.16 -15.78
N HIS A 144 -4.18 -10.44 -17.09
CA HIS A 144 -4.83 -11.59 -17.70
C HIS A 144 -4.32 -12.93 -17.14
N LEU A 145 -3.02 -13.01 -16.79
CA LEU A 145 -2.39 -14.19 -16.16
C LEU A 145 -2.34 -14.10 -14.63
N GLU A 146 -2.10 -12.91 -14.09
CA GLU A 146 -1.87 -12.71 -12.65
C GLU A 146 -3.15 -12.89 -11.82
N LEU A 147 -4.31 -12.42 -12.30
CA LEU A 147 -5.59 -12.60 -11.60
C LEU A 147 -5.98 -14.08 -11.39
N PRO A 148 -5.89 -14.99 -12.39
CA PRO A 148 -6.19 -16.42 -12.20
C PRO A 148 -5.10 -17.21 -11.49
N ASP A 149 -3.88 -16.70 -11.37
CA ASP A 149 -2.79 -17.36 -10.63
C ASP A 149 -2.63 -16.87 -9.18
N LEU A 150 -3.22 -15.72 -8.80
CA LEU A 150 -3.26 -15.23 -7.41
C LEU A 150 -3.85 -16.25 -6.41
N ILE A 151 -4.68 -17.20 -6.88
CA ILE A 151 -5.18 -18.34 -6.10
C ILE A 151 -4.08 -19.30 -5.59
N THR A 152 -2.88 -19.23 -6.15
CA THR A 152 -1.71 -20.01 -5.67
C THR A 152 -1.05 -19.38 -4.44
N LEU A 153 -1.34 -18.09 -4.20
CA LEU A 153 -0.85 -17.30 -3.07
C LEU A 153 -1.96 -17.04 -2.03
N THR A 154 -3.23 -17.08 -2.46
CA THR A 154 -4.41 -16.84 -1.61
C THR A 154 -4.68 -18.04 -0.70
N PRO A 155 -4.87 -17.86 0.62
CA PRO A 155 -5.28 -18.94 1.52
C PRO A 155 -6.72 -19.40 1.23
N PHE A 156 -7.02 -20.68 1.51
CA PHE A 156 -8.36 -21.26 1.38
C PHE A 156 -8.65 -22.23 2.54
N ASN A 157 -8.39 -21.78 3.78
CA ASN A 157 -8.49 -22.57 5.00
C ASN A 157 -9.81 -22.34 5.75
N THR A 158 -10.35 -21.12 5.68
CA THR A 158 -11.54 -20.69 6.45
C THR A 158 -12.65 -20.15 5.55
N VAL A 159 -13.88 -20.10 6.07
CA VAL A 159 -15.03 -19.46 5.39
C VAL A 159 -14.72 -17.99 5.02
N LYS A 160 -13.95 -17.26 5.85
CA LYS A 160 -13.55 -15.88 5.54
C LYS A 160 -12.67 -15.82 4.30
N ASP A 161 -11.70 -16.72 4.17
CA ASP A 161 -10.74 -16.71 3.05
C ASP A 161 -11.48 -16.85 1.70
N TYR A 162 -12.49 -17.74 1.64
CA TYR A 162 -13.36 -17.87 0.46
C TYR A 162 -14.26 -16.64 0.26
N GLN A 163 -14.73 -15.96 1.33
CA GLN A 163 -15.50 -14.70 1.22
C GLN A 163 -14.65 -13.54 0.69
N ASP A 164 -13.41 -13.41 1.16
CA ASP A 164 -12.41 -12.46 0.68
C ASP A 164 -12.13 -12.70 -0.82
N TYR A 165 -11.94 -13.97 -1.22
CA TYR A 165 -11.77 -14.34 -2.61
C TYR A 165 -13.01 -14.05 -3.48
N ILE A 166 -14.22 -14.29 -2.97
CA ILE A 166 -15.47 -13.88 -3.65
C ILE A 166 -15.52 -12.35 -3.82
N SER A 167 -15.02 -11.58 -2.86
CA SER A 167 -14.90 -10.11 -2.98
C SER A 167 -13.95 -9.74 -4.12
N ARG A 168 -12.76 -10.37 -4.20
CA ARG A 168 -11.81 -10.18 -5.32
C ARG A 168 -12.43 -10.56 -6.67
N LEU A 169 -13.07 -11.72 -6.82
CA LEU A 169 -13.71 -12.14 -8.09
C LEU A 169 -14.72 -11.09 -8.63
N ARG A 170 -15.42 -10.39 -7.74
CA ARG A 170 -16.38 -9.33 -8.09
C ARG A 170 -15.72 -8.00 -8.47
N GLN A 171 -14.44 -7.80 -8.12
CA GLN A 171 -13.66 -6.62 -8.48
C GLN A 171 -12.89 -6.77 -9.80
N ILE A 172 -12.70 -7.99 -10.32
CA ILE A 172 -12.01 -8.23 -11.61
C ILE A 172 -12.53 -7.35 -12.78
N PRO A 173 -13.86 -7.13 -12.95
CA PRO A 173 -14.35 -6.21 -13.99
C PRO A 173 -13.86 -4.77 -13.83
N HIS A 174 -13.65 -4.30 -12.60
CA HIS A 174 -13.15 -2.95 -12.33
C HIS A 174 -11.65 -2.85 -12.65
N VAL A 175 -10.85 -3.82 -12.18
CA VAL A 175 -9.39 -3.87 -12.47
C VAL A 175 -9.14 -3.92 -13.97
N LEU A 176 -9.83 -4.79 -14.72
CA LEU A 176 -9.66 -4.87 -16.18
C LEU A 176 -10.13 -3.60 -16.90
N ASP A 177 -11.09 -2.85 -16.36
CA ASP A 177 -11.50 -1.55 -16.91
C ASP A 177 -10.49 -0.43 -16.61
N GLN A 178 -9.85 -0.43 -15.43
CA GLN A 178 -8.75 0.48 -15.08
C GLN A 178 -7.51 0.22 -15.95
N VAL A 179 -7.09 -1.05 -16.06
CA VAL A 179 -6.03 -1.50 -16.97
C VAL A 179 -6.32 -1.11 -18.42
N THR A 180 -7.57 -1.27 -18.87
CA THR A 180 -8.03 -0.81 -20.20
C THR A 180 -7.91 0.72 -20.35
N ALA A 181 -8.17 1.50 -19.29
CA ALA A 181 -7.99 2.95 -19.32
C ALA A 181 -6.50 3.35 -19.45
N ASN A 182 -5.61 2.70 -18.69
CA ASN A 182 -4.16 2.90 -18.80
C ASN A 182 -3.64 2.56 -20.20
N MET A 183 -4.05 1.42 -20.77
CA MET A 183 -3.70 1.03 -22.13
C MET A 183 -4.20 2.02 -23.18
N ARG A 184 -5.38 2.63 -22.99
CA ARG A 184 -5.88 3.70 -23.89
C ARG A 184 -5.05 4.99 -23.77
N GLN A 185 -4.50 5.29 -22.59
CA GLN A 185 -3.51 6.37 -22.46
C GLN A 185 -2.20 6.01 -23.17
N GLY A 186 -1.74 4.75 -23.08
CA GLY A 186 -0.61 4.23 -23.84
C GLY A 186 -0.76 4.38 -25.35
N MET A 187 -1.93 4.00 -25.90
CA MET A 187 -2.28 4.21 -27.32
C MET A 187 -2.14 5.69 -27.73
N ALA A 188 -2.60 6.62 -26.89
CA ALA A 188 -2.54 8.06 -27.14
C ALA A 188 -1.12 8.65 -26.99
N ASN A 189 -0.31 8.09 -26.09
CA ASN A 189 1.09 8.50 -25.85
C ASN A 189 2.10 7.76 -26.75
N HIS A 190 1.62 6.86 -27.61
CA HIS A 190 2.43 5.91 -28.40
C HIS A 190 3.32 4.96 -27.56
N LEU A 191 2.93 4.72 -26.31
CA LEU A 191 3.51 3.70 -25.43
C LEU A 191 2.65 2.43 -25.51
N MET A 192 3.06 1.48 -26.35
CA MET A 192 2.37 0.21 -26.56
C MET A 192 3.35 -0.96 -26.56
N PRO A 193 2.97 -2.15 -26.03
CA PRO A 193 3.75 -3.36 -26.19
C PRO A 193 4.00 -3.68 -27.67
N ALA A 194 5.14 -4.30 -27.98
CA ALA A 194 5.45 -4.72 -29.34
C ALA A 194 4.36 -5.68 -29.87
N ARG A 195 3.90 -5.47 -31.11
CA ARG A 195 2.73 -6.16 -31.70
C ARG A 195 2.74 -7.69 -31.52
N PHE A 196 3.89 -8.34 -31.71
CA PHE A 196 4.00 -9.80 -31.62
C PHE A 196 3.77 -10.36 -30.21
N LEU A 197 3.81 -9.51 -29.16
CA LEU A 197 3.44 -9.85 -27.79
C LEU A 197 1.90 -9.87 -27.67
N LEU A 198 1.21 -8.83 -28.19
CA LEU A 198 -0.25 -8.71 -28.17
C LEU A 198 -0.95 -9.81 -28.99
N GLU A 199 -0.31 -10.25 -30.08
CA GLU A 199 -0.72 -11.43 -30.88
C GLU A 199 -0.67 -12.76 -30.09
N LYS A 200 -0.20 -12.76 -28.83
CA LYS A 200 -0.30 -13.86 -27.86
C LYS A 200 -1.29 -13.57 -26.73
N VAL A 201 -1.29 -12.35 -26.19
CA VAL A 201 -2.19 -11.92 -25.12
C VAL A 201 -3.67 -12.11 -25.50
N ALA A 202 -4.09 -11.75 -26.72
CA ALA A 202 -5.50 -11.92 -27.11
C ALA A 202 -5.97 -13.40 -27.08
N PRO A 203 -5.25 -14.38 -27.67
CA PRO A 203 -5.50 -15.80 -27.45
C PRO A 203 -5.52 -16.25 -25.98
N GLU A 204 -4.57 -15.79 -25.15
CA GLU A 204 -4.48 -16.14 -23.73
C GLU A 204 -5.72 -15.68 -22.95
N VAL A 205 -6.16 -14.43 -23.18
CA VAL A 205 -7.39 -13.86 -22.62
C VAL A 205 -8.64 -14.61 -23.12
N ASP A 206 -8.71 -14.89 -24.42
CA ASP A 206 -9.82 -15.63 -25.02
C ASP A 206 -9.94 -17.06 -24.46
N ASP A 207 -8.82 -17.75 -24.18
CA ASP A 207 -8.83 -19.11 -23.64
C ASP A 207 -9.29 -19.17 -22.18
N ILE A 208 -9.04 -18.14 -21.38
CA ILE A 208 -9.65 -17.99 -20.04
C ILE A 208 -11.17 -17.73 -20.20
N ALA A 209 -11.56 -16.85 -21.11
CA ALA A 209 -12.97 -16.52 -21.41
C ALA A 209 -13.82 -17.69 -21.96
N LYS A 210 -13.17 -18.76 -22.44
CA LYS A 210 -13.78 -20.02 -22.92
C LYS A 210 -13.97 -21.08 -21.83
N GLN A 211 -13.51 -20.85 -20.60
CA GLN A 211 -13.56 -21.81 -19.49
C GLN A 211 -14.55 -21.36 -18.39
N PRO A 212 -15.88 -21.50 -18.59
CA PRO A 212 -16.89 -21.15 -17.59
C PRO A 212 -17.02 -22.24 -16.51
N GLY A 213 -17.67 -21.88 -15.39
CA GLY A 213 -18.01 -22.82 -14.32
C GLY A 213 -16.78 -23.47 -13.67
N GLU A 214 -16.89 -24.74 -13.29
CA GLU A 214 -15.83 -25.48 -12.58
C GLU A 214 -14.57 -25.76 -13.42
N ASN A 215 -14.63 -25.56 -14.74
CA ASN A 215 -13.47 -25.62 -15.62
C ASN A 215 -12.61 -24.35 -15.57
N SER A 216 -13.13 -23.24 -15.01
CA SER A 216 -12.41 -21.97 -14.94
C SER A 216 -11.15 -22.08 -14.08
N PRO A 217 -10.03 -21.42 -14.43
CA PRO A 217 -8.87 -21.36 -13.54
C PRO A 217 -9.22 -20.71 -12.19
N PHE A 218 -10.17 -19.78 -12.17
CA PHE A 218 -10.71 -19.18 -10.95
C PHE A 218 -11.50 -20.15 -10.05
N ALA A 219 -11.94 -21.30 -10.58
CA ALA A 219 -12.69 -22.31 -9.84
C ALA A 219 -11.81 -23.39 -9.18
N LYS A 220 -10.47 -23.37 -9.35
CA LYS A 220 -9.55 -24.36 -8.72
C LYS A 220 -9.80 -24.53 -7.19
N PRO A 221 -10.09 -23.49 -6.37
CA PRO A 221 -10.36 -23.64 -4.93
C PRO A 221 -11.62 -24.45 -4.57
N LEU A 222 -12.49 -24.72 -5.53
CA LEU A 222 -13.71 -25.54 -5.35
C LEU A 222 -13.47 -27.05 -5.52
N LYS A 223 -12.27 -27.46 -5.93
CA LYS A 223 -11.94 -28.89 -6.13
C LYS A 223 -11.87 -29.68 -4.83
N GLN A 224 -11.49 -29.03 -3.73
CA GLN A 224 -11.46 -29.60 -2.39
C GLN A 224 -11.60 -28.49 -1.36
N PHE A 225 -12.63 -28.55 -0.51
CA PHE A 225 -12.72 -27.72 0.68
C PHE A 225 -11.96 -28.37 1.86
N PRO A 226 -11.39 -27.58 2.78
CA PRO A 226 -10.90 -28.10 4.06
C PRO A 226 -12.03 -28.71 4.90
N SER A 227 -11.70 -29.74 5.68
CA SER A 227 -12.65 -30.40 6.60
C SER A 227 -13.17 -29.52 7.74
N GLY A 228 -12.61 -28.31 7.92
CA GLY A 228 -13.10 -27.29 8.85
C GLY A 228 -14.25 -26.44 8.32
N ILE A 229 -14.65 -26.58 7.04
CA ILE A 229 -15.73 -25.80 6.43
C ILE A 229 -17.01 -26.68 6.35
N PRO A 230 -18.11 -26.32 7.05
CA PRO A 230 -19.36 -27.08 7.01
C PRO A 230 -19.94 -27.24 5.60
N ASP A 231 -20.56 -28.39 5.30
CA ASP A 231 -21.11 -28.69 3.96
C ASP A 231 -22.14 -27.64 3.46
N ALA A 232 -22.88 -27.02 4.38
CA ALA A 232 -23.79 -25.93 4.07
C ALA A 232 -23.04 -24.68 3.55
N ASP A 233 -21.93 -24.32 4.19
CA ASP A 233 -21.07 -23.22 3.77
C ASP A 233 -20.32 -23.58 2.48
N GLN A 234 -19.82 -24.81 2.34
CA GLN A 234 -19.19 -25.28 1.09
C GLN A 234 -20.12 -25.10 -0.12
N LYS A 235 -21.42 -25.40 0.03
CA LYS A 235 -22.40 -25.17 -1.03
C LYS A 235 -22.57 -23.68 -1.33
N LEU A 236 -22.78 -22.85 -0.31
CA LEU A 236 -22.97 -21.40 -0.49
C LEU A 236 -21.75 -20.72 -1.14
N LEU A 237 -20.54 -21.12 -0.73
CA LEU A 237 -19.28 -20.64 -1.30
C LEU A 237 -19.07 -21.12 -2.74
N ARG A 238 -19.43 -22.38 -3.06
CA ARG A 238 -19.42 -22.90 -4.44
C ARG A 238 -20.36 -22.11 -5.34
N ASP A 239 -21.63 -21.96 -4.94
CA ASP A 239 -22.63 -21.24 -5.72
C ASP A 239 -22.20 -19.77 -5.95
N ALA A 240 -21.67 -19.10 -4.92
CA ALA A 240 -21.24 -17.71 -4.98
C ALA A 240 -19.99 -17.49 -5.87
N ILE A 241 -19.01 -18.42 -5.83
CA ILE A 241 -17.83 -18.37 -6.70
C ILE A 241 -18.21 -18.63 -8.15
N LEU A 242 -19.05 -19.64 -8.42
CA LEU A 242 -19.47 -19.96 -9.79
C LEU A 242 -20.34 -18.89 -10.42
N SER A 243 -21.20 -18.21 -9.63
CA SER A 243 -21.90 -16.98 -10.06
C SER A 243 -20.91 -15.85 -10.37
N ALA A 244 -20.00 -15.50 -9.45
CA ALA A 244 -19.02 -14.43 -9.70
C ALA A 244 -18.18 -14.69 -10.96
N ILE A 245 -17.75 -15.93 -11.20
CA ILE A 245 -17.04 -16.32 -12.42
C ILE A 245 -17.92 -16.13 -13.67
N THR A 246 -19.16 -16.62 -13.65
CA THR A 246 -20.06 -16.64 -14.81
C THR A 246 -20.60 -15.25 -15.16
N ASP A 247 -20.98 -14.48 -14.15
CA ASP A 247 -21.75 -13.25 -14.28
C ASP A 247 -20.87 -11.99 -14.38
N GLN A 248 -19.61 -12.07 -13.91
CA GLN A 248 -18.70 -10.91 -13.83
C GLN A 248 -17.33 -11.19 -14.48
N VAL A 249 -16.61 -12.23 -14.05
CA VAL A 249 -15.23 -12.49 -14.53
C VAL A 249 -15.18 -12.83 -16.01
N ILE A 250 -15.97 -13.82 -16.46
CA ILE A 250 -15.96 -14.26 -17.86
C ILE A 250 -16.42 -13.14 -18.83
N PRO A 251 -17.47 -12.35 -18.55
CA PRO A 251 -17.80 -11.15 -19.33
C PRO A 251 -16.68 -10.10 -19.37
N ALA A 252 -16.01 -9.84 -18.25
CA ALA A 252 -14.90 -8.88 -18.19
C ALA A 252 -13.69 -9.34 -19.03
N TYR A 253 -13.33 -10.63 -18.96
CA TYR A 253 -12.28 -11.21 -19.81
C TYR A 253 -12.62 -11.12 -21.30
N ARG A 254 -13.89 -11.31 -21.70
CA ARG A 254 -14.32 -11.11 -23.11
C ARG A 254 -14.16 -9.66 -23.55
N LYS A 255 -14.65 -8.71 -22.74
CA LYS A 255 -14.50 -7.27 -22.98
C LYS A 255 -13.01 -6.85 -23.10
N PHE A 256 -12.14 -7.44 -22.29
CA PHE A 256 -10.69 -7.20 -22.35
C PHE A 256 -10.07 -7.79 -23.63
N GLY A 257 -10.41 -9.04 -23.98
CA GLY A 257 -9.94 -9.70 -25.21
C GLY A 257 -10.46 -9.02 -26.49
N GLU A 258 -11.63 -8.40 -26.44
CA GLU A 258 -12.16 -7.52 -27.50
C GLU A 258 -11.38 -6.20 -27.64
N PHE A 259 -10.75 -5.70 -26.58
CA PHE A 259 -9.95 -4.48 -26.61
C PHE A 259 -8.48 -4.70 -27.00
N VAL A 260 -7.90 -5.86 -26.65
CA VAL A 260 -6.49 -6.19 -26.96
C VAL A 260 -6.25 -6.57 -28.44
N ARG A 261 -7.32 -6.82 -29.20
CA ARG A 261 -7.31 -7.40 -30.56
C ARG A 261 -7.26 -6.37 -31.69
#